data_AF-K6XVX3-F1
#
_entry.id   AF-K6XVX3-F1
#
_cell.length_a   1.000
_cell.length_b   1.000
_cell.length_c   1.000
_cell.angle_alpha   90.00
_cell.angle_beta   90.00
_cell.angle_gamma   90.00
#
_symmetry.space_group_name_H-M   'P 1'
#
loop_
_entity.id
_entity.type
_entity.pdbx_description
1 polymer ?
#
loop_
_entity_poly.entity_id
_entity_poly.type
_entity_poly.pdbx_seq_one_letter_code
_entity_poly.pdbx_strand_id
1 'polypeptide(L)'
;MEQKHMEQEYMSGMGRTSVVPEDIKGWNWGAFLLNWIWGIGNSTFISLLMFVPLVNVVMMFVLGAKGNEWAWKNRTWRDVAHFKSVQKKWRNAAFAMVFVVFPLMFVAVMSMMKGEAYELSVQAVKTHPGVIALVGENPEPSFFVMGEITYSGEGGKANLNYSIEGDKSAAEVYVYATDVADKWVLQEVAVINKEQGEIIFAVSAQ
;
A
#
# COMPACT_ATOMS: atom_id res chain seq x y z
N MET A 1 -24.15 0.39 49.77
CA MET A 1 -25.13 0.45 48.68
C MET A 1 -24.58 -0.35 47.52
N GLU A 2 -25.12 -1.55 47.36
CA GLU A 2 -24.70 -2.53 46.37
C GLU A 2 -25.33 -2.15 45.03
N GLN A 3 -24.53 -1.64 44.09
CA GLN A 3 -24.99 -1.39 42.73
C GLN A 3 -25.24 -2.74 42.05
N LYS A 4 -26.49 -3.22 42.10
CA LYS A 4 -26.99 -4.25 41.20
C LYS A 4 -26.68 -3.81 39.77
N HIS A 5 -25.69 -4.43 39.14
CA HIS A 5 -25.61 -4.48 37.68
C HIS A 5 -26.87 -5.20 37.22
N MET A 6 -27.87 -4.42 36.83
CA MET A 6 -29.00 -4.93 36.07
C MET A 6 -28.41 -5.56 34.82
N GLU A 7 -28.42 -6.89 34.72
CA GLU A 7 -28.24 -7.58 33.44
C GLU A 7 -29.36 -7.12 32.52
N GLN A 8 -29.15 -5.99 31.84
CA GLN A 8 -30.03 -5.57 30.77
C GLN A 8 -29.85 -6.59 29.64
N GLU A 9 -30.87 -7.42 29.44
CA GLU A 9 -30.94 -8.35 28.31
C GLU A 9 -31.06 -7.53 27.03
N TYR A 10 -29.92 -7.19 26.43
CA TYR A 10 -29.90 -6.43 25.19
C TYR A 10 -30.20 -7.35 24.02
N MET A 11 -31.40 -7.23 23.47
CA MET A 11 -31.82 -7.97 22.30
C MET A 11 -31.19 -7.36 21.04
N SER A 12 -30.18 -8.06 20.51
CA SER A 12 -29.49 -7.75 19.26
C SER A 12 -30.07 -8.56 18.09
N GLY A 13 -29.73 -8.19 16.85
CA GLY A 13 -30.13 -8.96 15.67
C GLY A 13 -31.61 -8.81 15.25
N MET A 14 -32.36 -7.90 15.85
CA MET A 14 -33.77 -7.63 15.50
C MET A 14 -33.92 -6.45 14.53
N GLY A 15 -32.84 -6.06 13.84
CA GLY A 15 -32.87 -4.90 12.95
C GLY A 15 -33.19 -3.62 13.71
N ARG A 16 -34.21 -2.88 13.25
CA ARG A 16 -34.59 -1.56 13.81
C ARG A 16 -35.10 -1.61 15.25
N THR A 17 -35.60 -2.76 15.72
CA THR A 17 -36.12 -2.92 17.09
C THR A 17 -35.05 -3.34 18.10
N SER A 18 -33.80 -3.56 17.65
CA SER A 18 -32.71 -3.91 18.56
C SER A 18 -32.40 -2.72 19.48
N VAL A 19 -32.32 -2.98 20.78
CA VAL A 19 -31.85 -2.00 21.75
C VAL A 19 -30.33 -1.93 21.63
N VAL A 20 -29.80 -0.76 21.27
CA VAL A 20 -28.36 -0.54 21.09
C VAL A 20 -27.78 0.00 22.40
N PRO A 21 -26.90 -0.74 23.08
CA PRO A 21 -26.21 -0.26 24.27
C PRO A 21 -25.39 1.01 23.96
N GLU A 22 -25.41 2.01 24.84
CA GLU A 22 -24.56 3.21 24.71
C GLU A 22 -23.07 2.81 24.67
N ASP A 23 -22.71 1.80 25.44
CA ASP A 23 -21.38 1.20 25.58
C ASP A 23 -20.71 0.73 24.29
N ILE A 24 -21.47 0.47 23.23
CA ILE A 24 -20.95 0.02 21.94
C ILE A 24 -20.93 1.13 20.89
N LYS A 25 -21.49 2.30 21.21
CA LYS A 25 -21.43 3.45 20.32
C LYS A 25 -20.02 3.99 20.25
N GLY A 26 -19.67 4.53 19.10
CA GLY A 26 -18.35 5.06 18.82
C GLY A 26 -17.78 4.47 17.53
N TRP A 27 -16.57 4.92 17.22
CA TRP A 27 -15.92 4.64 15.94
C TRP A 27 -15.52 3.17 15.79
N ASN A 28 -15.90 2.57 14.66
CA ASN A 28 -15.51 1.22 14.27
C ASN A 28 -14.39 1.26 13.24
N TRP A 29 -13.16 1.14 13.72
CA TRP A 29 -11.96 1.05 12.89
C TRP A 29 -11.95 -0.14 11.93
N GLY A 30 -12.56 -1.27 12.34
CA GLY A 30 -12.68 -2.44 11.46
C GLY A 30 -13.57 -2.14 10.24
N ALA A 31 -14.74 -1.54 10.48
CA ALA A 31 -15.69 -1.14 9.45
C ALA A 31 -15.10 -0.07 8.52
N PHE A 32 -14.43 0.94 9.09
CA PHE A 32 -13.82 2.03 8.32
C PHE A 32 -12.70 1.55 7.37
N LEU A 33 -11.82 0.67 7.85
CA LEU A 33 -10.64 0.25 7.09
C LEU A 33 -10.92 -0.92 6.15
N LEU A 34 -11.73 -1.90 6.59
CA LEU A 34 -12.00 -3.13 5.83
C LEU A 34 -13.32 -3.10 5.07
N ASN A 35 -14.15 -2.08 5.29
CA ASN A 35 -15.37 -1.76 4.54
C ASN A 35 -16.25 -3.00 4.20
N TRP A 36 -16.29 -3.44 2.94
CA TRP A 36 -17.13 -4.57 2.48
C TRP A 36 -16.74 -5.88 3.12
N ILE A 37 -15.45 -6.11 3.39
CA ILE A 37 -14.96 -7.35 4.01
C ILE A 37 -15.52 -7.44 5.43
N TRP A 38 -15.40 -6.36 6.19
CA TRP A 38 -16.00 -6.26 7.52
C TRP A 38 -17.53 -6.36 7.44
N GLY A 39 -18.14 -5.72 6.45
CA GLY A 39 -19.59 -5.69 6.28
C GLY A 39 -20.19 -7.07 5.99
N ILE A 40 -19.59 -7.87 5.11
CA ILE A 40 -19.99 -9.28 4.89
C ILE A 40 -19.88 -10.06 6.21
N GLY A 41 -18.76 -9.94 6.92
CA GLY A 41 -18.55 -10.62 8.20
C GLY A 41 -19.51 -10.20 9.32
N ASN A 42 -20.12 -9.01 9.22
CA ASN A 42 -21.05 -8.46 10.22
C ASN A 42 -22.47 -8.26 9.65
N SER A 43 -22.81 -8.92 8.54
CA SER A 43 -24.13 -8.85 7.88
C SER A 43 -24.61 -7.42 7.61
N THR A 44 -23.68 -6.48 7.40
CA THR A 44 -23.93 -5.05 7.14
C THR A 44 -23.75 -4.75 5.67
N PHE A 45 -24.65 -5.29 4.83
CA PHE A 45 -24.52 -5.24 3.36
C PHE A 45 -24.58 -3.85 2.73
N ILE A 46 -25.02 -2.83 3.48
CA ILE A 46 -24.87 -1.43 3.05
C ILE A 46 -23.38 -1.05 2.82
N SER A 47 -22.44 -1.81 3.40
CA SER A 47 -21.00 -1.66 3.10
C SER A 47 -20.66 -1.87 1.63
N LEU A 48 -21.47 -2.61 0.88
CA LEU A 48 -21.25 -2.87 -0.55
C LEU A 48 -21.41 -1.60 -1.41
N LEU A 49 -22.00 -0.53 -0.88
CA LEU A 49 -22.05 0.78 -1.53
C LEU A 49 -20.65 1.38 -1.78
N MET A 50 -19.60 0.82 -1.17
CA MET A 50 -18.23 1.22 -1.50
C MET A 50 -17.76 0.88 -2.91
N PHE A 51 -18.51 0.05 -3.65
CA PHE A 51 -18.25 -0.19 -5.07
C PHE A 51 -18.90 0.84 -5.98
N VAL A 52 -19.75 1.71 -5.44
CA VAL A 52 -20.34 2.84 -6.18
C VAL A 52 -19.36 4.01 -6.11
N PRO A 53 -18.84 4.50 -7.26
CA PRO A 53 -17.93 5.64 -7.29
C PRO A 53 -18.53 6.87 -6.59
N LEU A 54 -17.67 7.68 -5.96
CA LEU A 54 -18.01 8.86 -5.15
C LEU A 54 -18.75 8.55 -3.83
N VAL A 55 -19.73 7.65 -3.86
CA VAL A 55 -20.43 7.16 -2.67
C VAL A 55 -19.46 6.46 -1.73
N ASN A 56 -18.50 5.71 -2.28
CA ASN A 56 -17.49 4.99 -1.51
C ASN A 56 -16.69 5.87 -0.54
N VAL A 57 -16.34 7.09 -0.94
CA VAL A 57 -15.60 8.04 -0.10
C VAL A 57 -16.40 8.46 1.12
N VAL A 58 -17.71 8.71 0.97
CA VAL A 58 -18.56 9.06 2.12
C VAL A 58 -18.87 7.81 2.94
N MET A 59 -19.16 6.70 2.27
CA MET A 59 -19.63 5.47 2.90
C MET A 59 -18.61 4.89 3.88
N MET A 60 -17.31 4.97 3.60
CA MET A 60 -16.28 4.50 4.55
C MET A 60 -16.38 5.23 5.90
N PHE A 61 -16.62 6.55 5.92
CA PHE A 61 -16.81 7.29 7.16
C PHE A 61 -18.13 6.93 7.85
N VAL A 62 -19.20 6.71 7.08
CA VAL A 62 -20.49 6.26 7.64
C VAL A 62 -20.34 4.88 8.27
N LEU A 63 -19.60 3.95 7.64
CA LEU A 63 -19.25 2.65 8.21
C LEU A 63 -18.43 2.80 9.49
N GLY A 64 -17.47 3.72 9.52
CA GLY A 64 -16.72 4.05 10.73
C GLY A 64 -17.62 4.54 11.86
N ALA A 65 -18.53 5.47 11.58
CA ALA A 65 -19.39 6.06 12.61
C ALA A 65 -20.53 5.12 13.07
N LYS A 66 -21.15 4.38 12.15
CA LYS A 66 -22.36 3.57 12.41
C LYS A 66 -22.14 2.07 12.40
N GLY A 67 -20.93 1.60 12.09
CA GLY A 67 -20.62 0.18 11.94
C GLY A 67 -20.98 -0.64 13.18
N ASN A 68 -20.67 -0.15 14.39
CA ASN A 68 -21.04 -0.85 15.61
C ASN A 68 -22.55 -1.03 15.76
N GLU A 69 -23.32 0.04 15.51
CA GLU A 69 -24.77 0.04 15.57
C GLU A 69 -25.37 -0.95 14.55
N TRP A 70 -24.88 -0.91 13.30
CA TRP A 70 -25.36 -1.79 12.25
C TRP A 70 -25.01 -3.26 12.52
N ALA A 71 -23.78 -3.57 12.90
CA ALA A 71 -23.38 -4.94 13.25
C ALA A 71 -24.18 -5.49 14.43
N TRP A 72 -24.50 -4.66 15.42
CA TRP A 72 -25.35 -5.03 16.54
C TRP A 72 -26.79 -5.33 16.10
N LYS A 73 -27.34 -4.53 15.19
CA LYS A 73 -28.70 -4.70 14.65
C LYS A 73 -28.85 -5.89 13.71
N ASN A 74 -27.79 -6.24 12.99
CA ASN A 74 -27.84 -7.23 11.91
C ASN A 74 -27.56 -8.67 12.38
N ARG A 75 -26.99 -8.86 13.57
CA ARG A 75 -26.61 -10.18 14.09
C ARG A 75 -26.99 -10.35 15.55
N THR A 76 -27.25 -11.59 15.96
CA THR A 76 -27.48 -11.96 17.36
C THR A 76 -26.14 -12.12 18.09
N TRP A 77 -26.00 -11.42 19.20
CA TRP A 77 -24.85 -11.44 20.10
C TRP A 77 -25.30 -11.91 21.48
N ARG A 78 -24.48 -12.75 22.12
CA ARG A 78 -24.75 -13.23 23.48
C ARG A 78 -24.88 -12.11 24.50
N ASP A 79 -23.97 -11.14 24.43
CA ASP A 79 -23.90 -9.98 25.30
C ASP A 79 -22.99 -8.90 24.68
N VAL A 80 -22.88 -7.76 25.35
CA VAL A 80 -22.04 -6.62 24.95
C VAL A 80 -20.55 -6.97 24.92
N ALA A 81 -20.08 -7.77 25.87
CA ALA A 81 -18.66 -8.17 25.96
C ALA A 81 -18.27 -9.07 24.79
N HIS A 82 -19.14 -10.00 24.40
CA HIS A 82 -18.98 -10.86 23.24
C HIS A 82 -18.86 -10.02 21.96
N PHE A 83 -19.76 -9.06 21.75
CA PHE A 83 -19.68 -8.14 20.62
C PHE A 83 -18.37 -7.34 20.61
N LYS A 84 -18.02 -6.70 21.74
CA LYS A 84 -16.78 -5.93 21.88
C LYS A 84 -15.55 -6.80 21.58
N SER A 85 -15.53 -8.05 22.01
CA SER A 85 -14.43 -8.99 21.74
C SER A 85 -14.25 -9.26 20.24
N VAL A 86 -15.36 -9.38 19.50
CA VAL A 86 -15.36 -9.64 18.06
C VAL A 86 -14.98 -8.39 17.28
N GLN A 87 -15.53 -7.22 17.63
CA GLN A 87 -15.13 -5.95 17.00
C GLN A 87 -13.66 -5.60 17.29
N LYS A 88 -13.12 -5.97 18.46
CA LYS A 88 -11.69 -5.83 18.76
C LYS A 88 -10.82 -6.67 17.82
N LYS A 89 -11.23 -7.90 17.49
CA LYS A 89 -10.53 -8.75 16.51
C LYS A 89 -10.56 -8.11 15.12
N TRP A 90 -11.71 -7.60 14.68
CA TRP A 90 -11.84 -6.88 13.42
C TRP A 90 -10.95 -5.64 13.33
N ARG A 91 -10.91 -4.82 14.40
CA ARG A 91 -10.00 -3.68 14.49
C ARG A 91 -8.55 -4.11 14.39
N ASN A 92 -8.15 -5.13 15.15
CA ASN A 92 -6.76 -5.60 15.15
C ASN A 92 -6.37 -6.16 13.78
N ALA A 93 -7.26 -6.90 13.11
CA ALA A 93 -7.05 -7.38 11.75
C ALA A 93 -6.90 -6.21 10.76
N ALA A 94 -7.74 -5.18 10.89
CA ALA A 94 -7.65 -3.98 10.06
C ALA A 94 -6.31 -3.25 10.24
N PHE A 95 -5.85 -3.09 11.48
CA PHE A 95 -4.56 -2.46 11.77
C PHE A 95 -3.38 -3.31 11.27
N ALA A 96 -3.42 -4.63 11.45
CA ALA A 96 -2.40 -5.51 10.88
C ALA A 96 -2.35 -5.41 9.35
N MET A 97 -3.52 -5.36 8.70
CA MET A 97 -3.61 -5.20 7.25
C MET A 97 -2.97 -3.90 6.77
N VAL A 98 -3.32 -2.77 7.41
CA VAL A 98 -2.89 -1.43 6.97
C VAL A 98 -1.46 -1.08 7.38
N PHE A 99 -1.03 -1.46 8.58
CA PHE A 99 0.27 -1.04 9.13
C PHE A 99 1.37 -2.10 9.03
N VAL A 100 1.03 -3.34 8.66
CA VAL A 100 2.03 -4.41 8.51
C VAL A 100 1.98 -4.98 7.10
N VAL A 101 0.83 -5.52 6.69
CA VAL A 101 0.77 -6.28 5.44
C VAL A 101 0.92 -5.38 4.21
N PHE A 102 0.20 -4.25 4.13
CA PHE A 102 0.35 -3.33 2.99
C PHE A 102 1.76 -2.70 2.89
N PRO A 103 2.39 -2.21 3.97
CA PRO A 103 3.76 -1.72 3.91
C PRO A 103 4.77 -2.80 3.48
N LEU A 104 4.65 -4.02 4.00
CA LEU A 104 5.53 -5.13 3.59
C LEU A 104 5.34 -5.50 2.12
N MET A 105 4.09 -5.61 1.67
CA MET A 105 3.77 -5.83 0.26
C MET A 105 4.32 -4.71 -0.63
N PHE A 106 4.19 -3.46 -0.19
CA PHE A 106 4.70 -2.31 -0.92
C PHE A 106 6.23 -2.39 -1.07
N VAL A 107 6.96 -2.63 0.03
CA VAL A 107 8.42 -2.81 -0.01
C VAL A 107 8.81 -4.00 -0.90
N ALA A 108 8.08 -5.12 -0.81
CA ALA A 108 8.35 -6.30 -1.64
C ALA A 108 8.19 -6.00 -3.14
N VAL A 109 7.10 -5.33 -3.54
CA VAL A 109 6.86 -4.92 -4.93
C VAL A 109 7.94 -3.95 -5.42
N MET A 110 8.32 -2.96 -4.60
CA MET A 110 9.41 -2.05 -4.94
C MET A 110 10.76 -2.76 -5.07
N SER A 111 11.02 -3.78 -4.26
CA SER A 111 12.23 -4.59 -4.34
C SER A 111 12.28 -5.47 -5.58
N MET A 112 11.13 -5.91 -6.13
CA MET A 112 11.08 -6.69 -7.37
C MET A 112 11.56 -5.89 -8.60
N MET A 113 11.50 -4.56 -8.54
CA MET A 113 12.04 -3.67 -9.59
C MET A 113 13.57 -3.58 -9.57
N LYS A 114 14.21 -3.96 -8.45
CA LYS A 114 15.67 -3.90 -8.25
C LYS A 114 16.35 -5.22 -8.63
N GLY A 115 16.14 -5.66 -9.87
CA GLY A 115 16.75 -6.87 -10.44
C GLY A 115 18.14 -6.61 -11.06
N GLU A 116 18.65 -7.59 -11.81
CA GLU A 116 19.99 -7.52 -12.43
C GLU A 116 20.18 -6.30 -13.35
N ALA A 117 19.18 -5.97 -14.19
CA ALA A 117 19.23 -4.78 -15.04
C ALA A 117 19.44 -3.47 -14.25
N TYR A 118 18.83 -3.36 -13.05
CA TYR A 118 19.01 -2.21 -12.16
C TYR A 118 20.40 -2.20 -11.53
N GLU A 119 20.90 -3.34 -11.04
CA GLU A 119 22.23 -3.41 -10.44
C GLU A 119 23.33 -3.07 -11.47
N LEU A 120 23.21 -3.59 -12.70
CA LEU A 120 24.09 -3.25 -13.80
C LEU A 120 24.06 -1.74 -14.10
N SER A 121 22.88 -1.12 -14.14
CA SER A 121 22.78 0.32 -14.41
C SER A 121 23.36 1.15 -13.27
N VAL A 122 23.14 0.77 -12.01
CA VAL A 122 23.72 1.44 -10.84
C VAL A 122 25.24 1.36 -10.90
N GLN A 123 25.81 0.20 -11.23
CA GLN A 123 27.25 0.04 -11.39
C GLN A 123 27.80 0.92 -12.52
N ALA A 124 27.13 0.94 -13.68
CA ALA A 124 27.54 1.78 -14.81
C ALA A 124 27.53 3.26 -14.44
N VAL A 125 26.50 3.71 -13.72
CA VAL A 125 26.35 5.10 -13.24
C VAL A 125 27.43 5.45 -12.21
N LYS A 126 27.64 4.61 -11.18
CA LYS A 126 28.62 4.85 -10.09
C LYS A 126 30.06 4.88 -10.59
N THR A 127 30.37 4.26 -11.72
CA THR A 127 31.74 4.18 -12.28
C THR A 127 32.00 5.18 -13.41
N HIS A 128 30.96 5.85 -13.93
CA HIS A 128 31.10 6.73 -15.09
C HIS A 128 31.71 8.09 -14.71
N PRO A 129 32.87 8.49 -15.27
CA PRO A 129 33.55 9.74 -14.88
C PRO A 129 32.71 11.00 -15.08
N GLY A 130 31.92 11.07 -16.16
CA GLY A 130 31.02 12.19 -16.40
C GLY A 130 29.91 12.29 -15.36
N VAL A 131 29.40 11.15 -14.89
CA VAL A 131 28.37 11.13 -13.85
C VAL A 131 28.99 11.61 -12.53
N ILE A 132 30.17 11.12 -12.17
CA ILE A 132 30.88 11.57 -10.95
C ILE A 132 31.19 13.07 -10.99
N ALA A 133 31.54 13.61 -12.16
CA ALA A 133 31.75 15.04 -12.33
C ALA A 133 30.45 15.84 -12.07
N LEU A 134 29.32 15.33 -12.55
CA LEU A 134 27.98 15.93 -12.49
C LEU A 134 27.34 15.85 -11.08
N VAL A 135 27.20 14.65 -10.53
CA VAL A 135 26.44 14.41 -9.28
C VAL A 135 27.32 14.32 -8.05
N GLY A 136 28.59 13.90 -8.18
CA GLY A 136 29.46 13.70 -7.03
C GLY A 136 30.14 12.34 -6.96
N GLU A 137 31.03 12.17 -5.99
CA GLU A 137 31.60 10.85 -5.66
C GLU A 137 30.55 9.98 -4.95
N ASN A 138 30.51 8.68 -5.30
CA ASN A 138 29.58 7.69 -4.74
C ASN A 138 28.08 8.11 -4.76
N PRO A 139 27.49 8.37 -5.94
CA PRO A 139 26.08 8.75 -6.03
C PRO A 139 25.18 7.60 -5.59
N GLU A 140 24.30 7.84 -4.61
CA GLU A 140 23.40 6.82 -4.06
C GLU A 140 22.03 6.84 -4.74
N PRO A 141 21.53 5.69 -5.24
CA PRO A 141 20.21 5.61 -5.84
C PRO A 141 19.11 5.70 -4.78
N SER A 142 18.00 6.34 -5.14
CA SER A 142 16.85 6.50 -4.25
C SER A 142 16.11 5.18 -4.02
N PHE A 143 15.19 5.20 -3.04
CA PHE A 143 14.36 4.04 -2.72
C PHE A 143 13.47 3.62 -3.90
N PHE A 144 12.96 4.60 -4.66
CA PHE A 144 11.97 4.37 -5.70
C PHE A 144 12.62 4.03 -7.03
N VAL A 145 12.24 2.89 -7.59
CA VAL A 145 12.53 2.50 -8.97
C VAL A 145 11.19 2.34 -9.68
N MET A 146 11.00 3.12 -10.73
CA MET A 146 9.79 3.17 -11.53
C MET A 146 10.06 2.53 -12.89
N GLY A 147 8.99 2.28 -13.64
CA GLY A 147 9.06 1.72 -14.98
C GLY A 147 8.45 0.33 -15.05
N GLU A 148 8.92 -0.47 -16.01
CA GLU A 148 8.37 -1.79 -16.29
C GLU A 148 9.46 -2.80 -16.63
N ILE A 149 9.20 -4.04 -16.26
CA ILE A 149 9.96 -5.21 -16.70
C ILE A 149 8.96 -6.15 -17.36
N THR A 150 9.18 -6.45 -18.63
CA THR A 150 8.34 -7.34 -19.42
C THR A 150 9.12 -8.57 -19.82
N TYR A 151 8.48 -9.74 -19.78
CA TYR A 151 9.06 -11.00 -20.21
C TYR A 151 8.27 -11.51 -21.41
N SER A 152 8.96 -11.92 -22.48
CA SER A 152 8.36 -12.45 -23.71
C SER A 152 9.19 -13.64 -24.21
N GLY A 153 8.68 -14.86 -24.02
CA GLY A 153 9.42 -16.08 -24.35
C GLY A 153 10.61 -16.28 -23.41
N GLU A 154 11.78 -16.58 -23.96
CA GLU A 154 13.05 -16.77 -23.24
C GLU A 154 13.85 -15.46 -23.03
N GLY A 155 13.19 -14.30 -23.14
CA GLY A 155 13.85 -13.02 -22.94
C GLY A 155 12.91 -11.98 -22.36
N GLY A 156 13.41 -10.76 -22.20
CA GLY A 156 12.71 -9.68 -21.54
C GLY A 156 13.27 -8.30 -21.85
N LYS A 157 12.51 -7.27 -21.48
CA LYS A 157 12.89 -5.87 -21.60
C LYS A 157 12.63 -5.15 -20.29
N ALA A 158 13.57 -4.34 -19.85
CA ALA A 158 13.45 -3.48 -18.69
C ALA A 158 13.56 -2.03 -19.16
N ASN A 159 12.55 -1.24 -18.82
CA ASN A 159 12.57 0.22 -18.98
C ASN A 159 12.39 0.79 -17.58
N LEU A 160 13.49 1.19 -16.95
CA LEU A 160 13.51 1.61 -15.55
C LEU A 160 13.91 3.08 -15.43
N ASN A 161 13.41 3.74 -14.40
CA ASN A 161 13.86 5.06 -14.01
C ASN A 161 14.01 5.15 -12.48
N TYR A 162 15.07 5.80 -12.04
CA TYR A 162 15.33 6.09 -10.63
C TYR A 162 16.19 7.34 -10.48
N SER A 163 16.08 8.00 -9.34
CA SER A 163 16.91 9.16 -8.99
C SER A 163 18.22 8.70 -8.33
N ILE A 164 19.29 9.46 -8.53
CA ILE A 164 20.55 9.35 -7.80
C ILE A 164 20.87 10.68 -7.12
N GLU A 165 21.45 10.61 -5.93
CA GLU A 165 21.87 11.77 -5.13
C GLU A 165 23.35 11.64 -4.78
N GLY A 166 24.14 12.66 -5.14
CA GLY A 166 25.54 12.78 -4.74
C GLY A 166 25.78 14.07 -3.96
N ASP A 167 27.05 14.33 -3.61
CA ASP A 167 27.44 15.49 -2.82
C ASP A 167 27.34 16.84 -3.56
N LYS A 168 27.28 16.83 -4.90
CA LYS A 168 27.17 18.03 -5.73
C LYS A 168 25.75 18.29 -6.21
N SER A 169 25.07 17.27 -6.71
CA SER A 169 23.73 17.40 -7.29
C SER A 169 22.98 16.07 -7.32
N ALA A 170 21.69 16.14 -7.63
CA ALA A 170 20.86 14.99 -7.94
C ALA A 170 20.61 14.86 -9.44
N ALA A 171 20.40 13.65 -9.93
CA ALA A 171 20.05 13.39 -11.32
C ALA A 171 19.04 12.25 -11.46
N GLU A 172 18.34 12.24 -12.58
CA GLU A 172 17.42 11.17 -12.97
C GLU A 172 18.12 10.20 -13.92
N VAL A 173 18.06 8.91 -13.63
CA VAL A 173 18.61 7.85 -14.47
C VAL A 173 17.48 7.18 -15.23
N TYR A 174 17.66 7.01 -16.54
CA TYR A 174 16.77 6.27 -17.44
C TYR A 174 17.54 5.07 -17.99
N VAL A 175 16.96 3.89 -17.86
CA VAL A 175 17.62 2.62 -18.18
C VAL A 175 16.77 1.86 -19.17
N TYR A 176 17.40 1.44 -20.26
CA TYR A 176 16.86 0.45 -21.17
C TYR A 176 17.79 -0.77 -21.21
N ALA A 177 17.24 -1.94 -20.89
CA ALA A 177 17.98 -3.20 -20.89
C ALA A 177 17.16 -4.32 -21.52
N THR A 178 17.85 -5.31 -22.07
CA THR A 178 17.24 -6.51 -22.68
C THR A 178 17.86 -7.74 -22.06
N ASP A 179 17.03 -8.74 -21.76
CA ASP A 179 17.49 -10.07 -21.38
C ASP A 179 17.72 -10.92 -22.65
N VAL A 180 18.95 -11.41 -22.78
CA VAL A 180 19.42 -12.25 -23.89
C VAL A 180 19.98 -13.55 -23.30
N ALA A 181 19.20 -14.62 -23.38
CA ALA A 181 19.56 -15.94 -22.87
C ALA A 181 19.86 -15.95 -21.35
N ASP A 182 18.87 -15.52 -20.55
CA ASP A 182 18.92 -15.44 -19.08
C ASP A 182 20.01 -14.50 -18.54
N LYS A 183 20.35 -13.47 -19.30
CA LYS A 183 21.35 -12.45 -18.93
C LYS A 183 20.90 -11.07 -19.37
N TRP A 184 20.80 -10.17 -18.42
CA TRP A 184 20.48 -8.77 -18.70
C TRP A 184 21.67 -8.04 -19.33
N VAL A 185 21.39 -7.31 -20.41
CA VAL A 185 22.35 -6.47 -21.12
C VAL A 185 21.79 -5.05 -21.18
N LEU A 186 22.56 -4.09 -20.66
CA LEU A 186 22.25 -2.67 -20.78
C LEU A 186 22.38 -2.24 -22.24
N GLN A 187 21.32 -1.65 -22.78
CA GLN A 187 21.31 -1.06 -24.12
C GLN A 187 21.55 0.44 -24.05
N GLU A 188 20.93 1.11 -23.06
CA GLU A 188 21.12 2.54 -22.84
C GLU A 188 20.96 2.87 -21.36
N VAL A 189 21.84 3.73 -20.85
CA VAL A 189 21.71 4.33 -19.52
C VAL A 189 21.98 5.83 -19.64
N ALA A 190 20.93 6.64 -19.56
CA ALA A 190 21.01 8.10 -19.63
C ALA A 190 20.82 8.71 -18.25
N VAL A 191 21.73 9.58 -17.84
CA VAL A 191 21.70 10.34 -16.59
C VAL A 191 21.40 11.80 -16.93
N ILE A 192 20.31 12.33 -16.39
CA ILE A 192 19.78 13.65 -16.72
C ILE A 192 19.73 14.51 -15.46
N ASN A 193 20.50 15.59 -15.43
CA ASN A 193 20.31 16.64 -14.45
C ASN A 193 19.43 17.74 -15.06
N LYS A 194 18.18 17.83 -14.58
CA LYS A 194 17.19 18.78 -15.12
C LYS A 194 17.49 20.23 -14.76
N GLU A 195 18.20 20.48 -13.67
CA GLU A 195 18.53 21.84 -13.21
C GLU A 195 19.64 22.45 -14.07
N GLN A 196 20.62 21.64 -14.44
CA GLN A 196 21.77 22.04 -15.26
C GLN A 196 21.54 21.84 -16.76
N GLY A 197 20.49 21.08 -17.13
CA GLY A 197 20.17 20.77 -18.52
C GLY A 197 21.17 19.81 -19.17
N GLU A 198 21.92 19.07 -18.37
CA GLU A 198 22.96 18.14 -18.82
C GLU A 198 22.42 16.72 -18.94
N ILE A 199 22.82 16.03 -20.01
CA ILE A 199 22.51 14.62 -20.26
C ILE A 199 23.83 13.88 -20.48
N ILE A 200 24.03 12.80 -19.73
CA ILE A 200 25.21 11.94 -19.82
C ILE A 200 24.75 10.52 -20.12
N PHE A 201 25.22 9.96 -21.24
CA PHE A 201 25.00 8.55 -21.56
C PHE A 201 26.10 7.71 -20.92
N ALA A 202 25.79 7.06 -19.79
CA ALA A 202 26.72 6.16 -19.11
C ALA A 202 26.89 4.83 -19.85
N VAL A 203 25.86 4.40 -20.57
CA VAL A 203 25.89 3.30 -21.54
C VAL A 203 25.10 3.74 -22.76
N SER A 204 25.62 3.45 -23.95
CA SER A 204 24.96 3.69 -25.22
C SER A 204 25.33 2.54 -26.16
N ALA A 205 24.34 1.89 -26.74
CA ALA A 205 24.58 0.87 -27.76
C ALA A 205 25.24 1.53 -28.99
N GLN A 206 26.36 0.95 -29.44
CA GLN A 206 27.03 1.36 -30.67
C GLN A 206 26.31 0.83 -31.91
#